data_AF-A0A956HBP2-F1
#
_entry.id   AF-A0A956HBP2-F1
#
_cell.length_a   1.000
_cell.length_b   1.000
_cell.length_c   1.000
_cell.angle_alpha   90.00
_cell.angle_beta   90.00
_cell.angle_gamma   90.00
#
_symmetry.space_group_name_H-M   'P 1'
#
loop_
_entity.id
_entity.type
_entity.pdbx_description
1 polymer ?
#
loop_
_entity_poly.entity_id
_entity_poly.type
_entity_poly.pdbx_seq_one_letter_code
_entity_poly.pdbx_strand_id
1 'polypeptide(L)'
;MSAGEDGTRIQALIARAGLASRRAAEEIILAGRVRLNGRVVTELGTRALPTDRLTLDGKPVVAEERIHRLALNKPPGYLCAMRDDYGRPLAASLFKPAIAERV
;
A
#
# COMPACT_ATOMS: atom_id res chain seq x y z
N MET A 1 -23.82 -17.88 10.20
CA MET A 1 -22.65 -17.33 9.47
C MET A 1 -22.72 -15.82 9.54
N SER A 2 -22.01 -15.18 10.46
CA SER A 2 -21.85 -13.72 10.50
C SER A 2 -20.36 -13.41 10.71
N ALA A 3 -19.58 -13.57 9.64
CA ALA A 3 -18.18 -13.22 9.64
C ALA A 3 -18.06 -11.69 9.52
N GLY A 4 -17.93 -11.03 10.67
CA GLY A 4 -17.26 -9.75 10.87
C GLY A 4 -17.71 -8.57 10.00
N GLU A 5 -18.57 -7.73 10.57
CA GLU A 5 -18.64 -6.30 10.25
C GLU A 5 -17.38 -5.55 10.71
N ASP A 6 -16.19 -6.07 10.36
CA ASP A 6 -14.91 -5.48 10.72
C ASP A 6 -14.35 -4.75 9.51
N GLY A 7 -14.67 -3.46 9.37
CA GLY A 7 -14.13 -2.62 8.32
C GLY A 7 -12.59 -2.71 8.24
N THR A 8 -12.06 -2.59 7.01
CA THR A 8 -10.61 -2.64 6.78
C THR A 8 -10.02 -1.25 6.99
N ARG A 9 -8.90 -1.16 7.73
CA ARG A 9 -8.19 0.11 7.93
C ARG A 9 -7.81 0.75 6.58
N ILE A 10 -8.06 2.05 6.44
CA ILE A 10 -7.81 2.79 5.20
C ILE A 10 -6.35 2.67 4.74
N GLN A 11 -5.37 2.77 5.66
CA GLN A 11 -3.96 2.62 5.30
C GLN A 11 -3.60 1.22 4.76
N ALA A 12 -4.36 0.18 5.14
CA ALA A 12 -4.19 -1.16 4.60
C ALA A 12 -4.82 -1.28 3.20
N LEU A 13 -5.95 -0.62 2.94
CA LEU A 13 -6.57 -0.58 1.61
C LEU A 13 -5.68 0.15 0.60
N ILE A 14 -5.14 1.32 0.96
CA ILE A 14 -4.22 2.09 0.11
C ILE A 14 -2.96 1.26 -0.20
N ALA A 15 -2.44 0.54 0.79
CA ALA A 15 -1.27 -0.32 0.59
C ALA A 15 -1.55 -1.54 -0.29
N ARG A 16 -2.73 -2.15 -0.16
CA ARG A 16 -3.17 -3.26 -1.02
C ARG A 16 -3.45 -2.83 -2.46
N ALA A 17 -3.78 -1.56 -2.67
CA ALA A 17 -3.92 -0.97 -4.00
C ALA A 17 -2.57 -0.60 -4.64
N GLY A 18 -1.43 -0.92 -4.01
CA GLY A 18 -0.09 -0.62 -4.53
C GLY A 18 0.29 0.87 -4.49
N LEU A 19 -0.59 1.75 -3.99
CA LEU A 19 -0.42 3.21 -4.07
C LEU A 19 0.63 3.76 -3.10
N ALA A 20 0.78 3.14 -1.94
CA ALA A 20 1.74 3.58 -0.92
C ALA A 20 2.08 2.43 0.05
N SER A 21 3.14 2.58 0.84
CA SER A 21 3.33 1.69 2.00
C SER A 21 2.27 1.98 3.07
N ARG A 22 2.04 1.07 4.03
CA ARG A 22 1.12 1.33 5.15
C ARG A 22 1.46 2.62 5.92
N ARG A 23 2.75 2.94 6.07
CA ARG A 23 3.21 4.16 6.76
C ARG A 23 3.06 5.41 5.92
N ALA A 24 3.44 5.35 4.64
CA ALA A 24 3.21 6.46 3.72
C ALA A 24 1.70 6.73 3.54
N ALA A 25 0.86 5.71 3.61
CA ALA A 25 -0.60 5.88 3.60
C ALA A 25 -1.12 6.64 4.83
N GLU A 26 -0.51 6.49 6.01
CA GLU A 26 -0.86 7.29 7.21
C GLU A 26 -0.56 8.79 6.98
N GLU A 27 0.58 9.12 6.36
CA GLU A 27 0.91 10.51 5.99
C GLU A 27 -0.09 11.09 4.97
N ILE A 28 -0.50 10.28 3.99
CA ILE A 28 -1.49 10.69 2.97
C ILE A 28 -2.87 10.95 3.62
N ILE A 29 -3.26 10.14 4.61
CA ILE A 29 -4.49 10.34 5.39
C ILE A 29 -4.38 11.65 6.19
N LEU A 30 -3.29 11.85 6.94
CA LEU A 30 -3.05 13.08 7.71
C LEU A 30 -3.03 14.34 6.82
N ALA A 31 -2.55 14.21 5.59
CA ALA A 31 -2.55 15.29 4.59
C ALA A 31 -3.95 15.61 4.02
N GLY A 32 -5.01 14.89 4.40
CA GLY A 32 -6.38 15.12 3.94
C GLY A 32 -6.63 14.79 2.47
N ARG A 33 -5.77 13.96 1.87
CA ARG A 33 -5.85 13.56 0.46
C ARG A 33 -6.81 12.39 0.23
N VAL A 34 -7.25 11.75 1.30
CA VAL A 34 -8.13 10.59 1.29
C VAL A 34 -9.56 11.01 1.58
N ARG A 35 -10.50 10.50 0.77
CA ARG A 35 -11.94 10.67 0.98
C ARG A 35 -12.65 9.33 1.05
N LEU A 36 -13.49 9.16 2.07
CA LEU A 36 -14.39 8.03 2.24
C LEU A 36 -15.82 8.52 2.00
N ASN A 37 -16.53 7.95 1.01
CA ASN A 37 -17.89 8.36 0.64
C ASN A 37 -18.01 9.89 0.40
N GLY A 38 -16.96 10.51 -0.14
CA GLY A 38 -16.88 11.95 -0.42
C GLY A 38 -16.42 12.82 0.75
N ARG A 39 -16.35 12.29 1.98
CA ARG A 39 -15.87 13.02 3.17
C ARG A 39 -14.35 12.85 3.32
N VAL A 40 -13.64 13.93 3.57
CA VAL A 40 -12.20 13.89 3.82
C VAL A 40 -11.94 13.18 5.15
N VAL A 41 -11.03 12.21 5.14
CA VAL A 41 -10.62 11.46 6.33
C VAL A 41 -9.19 11.84 6.66
N THR A 42 -8.98 12.35 7.87
CA THR A 42 -7.67 12.69 8.44
C THR A 42 -7.33 11.90 9.70
N GLU A 43 -8.27 11.09 10.19
CA GLU A 43 -8.09 10.29 11.39
C GLU A 43 -7.36 8.98 11.07
N LEU A 44 -6.30 8.68 11.81
CA LEU A 44 -5.58 7.42 11.68
C LEU A 44 -6.36 6.29 12.34
N GLY A 45 -6.41 5.13 11.68
CA GLY A 45 -7.14 3.98 12.19
C GLY A 45 -8.61 3.91 11.76
N THR A 46 -9.09 4.90 11.01
CA THR A 46 -10.40 4.82 10.35
C THR A 46 -10.48 3.57 9.49
N ARG A 47 -11.62 2.89 9.61
CA ARG A 47 -11.96 1.67 8.88
C ARG A 47 -12.99 1.99 7.82
N ALA A 48 -12.83 1.39 6.65
CA ALA A 48 -13.80 1.44 5.56
C ALA A 48 -14.49 0.08 5.43
N LEU A 49 -15.80 0.11 5.26
CA LEU A 49 -16.60 -1.05 4.94
C LEU A 49 -16.43 -1.44 3.46
N PRO A 50 -16.71 -2.70 3.08
CA PRO A 50 -16.69 -3.12 1.67
C PRO A 50 -17.63 -2.31 0.77
N THR A 51 -18.69 -1.72 1.34
CA THR A 51 -19.65 -0.86 0.65
C THR A 51 -19.17 0.58 0.48
N ASP A 52 -18.12 0.99 1.19
CA ASP A 52 -17.65 2.37 1.18
C ASP A 52 -16.77 2.65 -0.03
N ARG A 53 -16.95 3.84 -0.60
CA ARG A 53 -16.14 4.33 -1.71
C ARG A 53 -14.95 5.13 -1.19
N LEU A 54 -13.78 4.51 -1.22
CA LEU A 54 -12.51 5.16 -0.92
C LEU A 54 -11.92 5.83 -2.17
N THR A 55 -11.51 7.09 -2.05
CA THR A 55 -10.82 7.82 -3.12
C THR A 55 -9.59 8.53 -2.57
N LEU A 56 -8.55 8.61 -3.40
CA LEU A 56 -7.30 9.33 -3.14
C LEU A 56 -7.13 10.34 -4.27
N ASP A 57 -7.06 11.63 -3.93
CA ASP A 57 -7.01 12.74 -4.90
C ASP A 57 -8.07 12.65 -6.02
N GLY A 58 -9.28 12.17 -5.67
CA GLY A 58 -10.40 12.00 -6.60
C GLY A 58 -10.36 10.72 -7.44
N LYS A 59 -9.30 9.90 -7.35
CA LYS A 59 -9.23 8.59 -8.00
C LYS A 59 -9.72 7.48 -7.05
N PRO A 60 -10.56 6.55 -7.50
CA PRO A 60 -11.00 5.43 -6.66
C PRO A 60 -9.81 4.54 -6.27
N VAL A 61 -9.73 4.19 -4.98
CA VAL A 61 -8.76 3.21 -4.48
C VAL A 61 -9.41 1.84 -4.64
N VAL A 62 -9.03 1.12 -5.69
CA VAL A 62 -9.48 -0.26 -5.94
C VAL A 62 -8.35 -1.20 -5.53
N ALA A 63 -8.65 -2.25 -4.77
CA ALA A 63 -7.65 -3.25 -4.44
C ALA A 63 -7.24 -3.98 -5.73
N GLU A 64 -5.94 -4.10 -5.99
CA GLU A 64 -5.45 -4.99 -7.04
C GLU A 64 -5.74 -6.44 -6.63
N GLU A 65 -6.45 -7.18 -7.50
CA GLU A 65 -6.76 -8.60 -7.26
C GLU A 65 -5.55 -9.51 -7.45
N ARG A 66 -4.45 -9.00 -8.02
CA ARG A 66 -3.29 -9.82 -8.38
C ARG A 66 -2.22 -9.81 -7.30
N ILE A 67 -2.16 -10.91 -6.55
CA ILE A 67 -1.05 -11.18 -5.62
C ILE A 67 0.06 -11.88 -6.40
N HIS A 68 1.15 -11.16 -6.66
CA HIS A 68 2.37 -11.72 -7.24
C HIS A 68 3.24 -12.34 -6.13
N ARG A 69 3.65 -13.60 -6.30
CA ARG A 69 4.61 -14.29 -5.42
C ARG A 69 5.89 -14.55 -6.19
N LEU A 70 6.98 -13.97 -5.72
CA LEU A 70 8.29 -14.04 -6.39
C LEU A 70 9.29 -14.71 -5.46
N ALA A 71 10.11 -15.61 -6.01
CA ALA A 71 11.24 -16.20 -5.32
C ALA A 71 12.54 -15.68 -5.95
N LEU A 72 13.45 -15.17 -5.12
CA LEU A 72 14.73 -14.61 -5.55
C LEU A 72 15.87 -15.25 -4.78
N ASN A 73 16.79 -15.89 -5.50
CA ASN A 73 18.10 -16.24 -4.98
C ASN A 73 19.00 -15.00 -5.09
N LYS A 74 19.06 -14.19 -4.02
CA LYS A 74 19.82 -12.94 -4.03
C LYS A 74 21.34 -13.24 -3.95
N PRO A 75 22.18 -12.59 -4.78
CA PRO A 75 23.63 -12.70 -4.65
C PRO A 75 24.12 -12.05 -3.33
N PRO A 76 25.32 -12.41 -2.86
CA PRO A 76 25.95 -11.75 -1.73
C PRO A 76 26.16 -10.25 -1.99
N GLY A 77 26.10 -9.44 -0.93
CA GLY A 77 26.23 -7.98 -1.01
C GLY A 77 24.93 -7.20 -1.15
N TYR A 78 23.78 -7.86 -1.36
CA TYR A 78 22.47 -7.21 -1.46
C TYR A 78 21.70 -7.20 -0.13
N LEU A 79 21.12 -6.05 0.20
CA LEU A 79 20.32 -5.83 1.40
C LEU A 79 18.83 -6.12 1.16
N CYS A 80 18.20 -6.85 2.08
CA CYS A 80 16.74 -7.08 2.06
C CYS A 80 16.00 -5.90 2.71
N ALA A 81 16.08 -4.72 2.09
CA ALA A 81 15.39 -3.52 2.53
C ALA A 81 14.81 -2.76 1.33
N MET A 82 13.83 -1.89 1.60
CA MET A 82 13.21 -1.02 0.58
C MET A 82 13.91 0.34 0.45
N ARG A 83 14.84 0.64 1.36
CA ARG A 83 15.67 1.86 1.37
C ARG A 83 16.98 1.53 2.08
N ASP A 84 18.07 2.11 1.60
CA ASP A 84 19.37 2.08 2.26
C ASP A 84 19.97 3.49 2.24
N ASP A 85 20.40 3.98 3.40
CA ASP A 85 20.99 5.33 3.53
C ASP A 85 22.50 5.36 3.22
N TYR A 86 23.12 4.20 2.95
CA TYR A 86 24.56 4.03 2.70
C TYR A 86 24.90 3.57 1.28
N GLY A 87 23.93 3.62 0.35
CA GLY A 87 24.14 3.32 -1.07
C GLY A 87 24.37 1.85 -1.43
N ARG A 88 24.09 0.92 -0.52
CA ARG A 88 24.22 -0.53 -0.78
C ARG A 88 23.12 -1.02 -1.72
N PRO A 89 23.41 -2.01 -2.59
CA PRO A 89 22.41 -2.52 -3.51
C PRO A 89 21.29 -3.25 -2.76
N LEU A 90 20.04 -3.01 -3.16
CA LEU A 90 18.84 -3.55 -2.52
C LEU A 90 18.35 -4.77 -3.28
N ALA A 91 17.89 -5.82 -2.60
CA ALA A 91 17.32 -7.00 -3.25
C ALA A 91 16.15 -6.65 -4.19
N ALA A 92 15.33 -5.65 -3.82
CA ALA A 92 14.22 -5.16 -4.63
C ALA A 92 14.68 -4.57 -5.98
N SER A 93 15.91 -4.05 -6.09
CA SER A 93 16.40 -3.49 -7.37
C SER A 93 16.64 -4.55 -8.43
N LEU A 94 16.80 -5.82 -8.05
CA LEU A 94 16.97 -6.94 -8.99
C LEU A 94 15.69 -7.23 -9.79
N PHE A 95 14.52 -6.79 -9.31
CA PHE A 95 13.24 -6.99 -10.01
C PHE A 95 12.85 -5.85 -10.95
N LYS A 96 13.37 -4.65 -10.74
CA LYS A 96 13.02 -3.43 -11.51
C LYS A 96 13.12 -3.57 -13.05
N PRO A 97 14.07 -4.32 -13.66
CA PRO A 97 14.09 -4.45 -15.11
C PRO A 97 12.97 -5.35 -15.67
N ALA A 98 12.30 -6.16 -14.85
CA ALA A 98 11.28 -7.12 -15.29
C ALA A 98 9.87 -6.83 -14.74
N ILE A 99 9.75 -6.03 -13.68
CA ILE A 99 8.49 -5.78 -12.97
C ILE A 99 8.32 -4.28 -12.74
N ALA A 100 7.28 -3.71 -13.36
CA ALA A 100 6.93 -2.30 -13.23
C ALA A 100 6.12 -2.01 -11.95
N GLU A 101 5.47 -3.03 -11.40
CA GLU A 101 4.74 -2.96 -10.14
C GLU A 101 5.69 -2.77 -8.95
N ARG A 102 5.15 -2.26 -7.85
CA ARG A 102 5.90 -2.10 -6.61
C ARG A 102 6.15 -3.47 -5.96
N VAL A 103 7.42 -3.89 -5.92
CA VAL A 103 7.91 -5.13 -5.28
C VAL A 103 8.54 -4.84 -3.92
#